data_AF-A0A6C0Q2D9-F1
#
_entry.id   AF-A0A6C0Q2D9-F1
#
_cell.length_a   1.000
_cell.length_b   1.000
_cell.length_c   1.000
_cell.angle_alpha   90.00
_cell.angle_beta   90.00
_cell.angle_gamma   90.00
#
_symmetry.space_group_name_H-M   'P 1'
#
loop_
_entity.id
_entity.type
_entity.pdbx_description
1 polymer ?
#
loop_
_entity_poly.entity_id
_entity_poly.type
_entity_poly.pdbx_seq_one_letter_code
_entity_poly.pdbx_strand_id
1 'polypeptide(L)' 'MRLEWARPGVVRATAHAYELAALVSAARLVAESESPEIPPGTLEDLRQILDDYDAQVARLRKAPFPGDGA' A
#
# COMPACT_ATOMS: atom_id res chain seq x y z
N MET A 1 2.00 -12.38 7.18
CA MET A 1 1.99 -12.02 5.75
C MET A 1 2.38 -13.21 4.85
N ARG A 2 1.78 -13.34 3.65
CA ARG A 2 2.13 -14.29 2.59
C ARG A 2 2.16 -13.55 1.24
N LEU A 3 3.12 -13.89 0.39
CA LEU A 3 3.28 -13.36 -0.97
C LEU A 3 3.21 -14.50 -1.99
N GLU A 4 2.55 -14.27 -3.11
CA GLU A 4 2.47 -15.20 -4.23
C GLU A 4 2.42 -14.47 -5.57
N TRP A 5 2.94 -15.08 -6.63
CA TRP A 5 2.81 -14.53 -7.98
C TRP A 5 1.39 -14.74 -8.49
N ALA A 6 0.70 -13.65 -8.83
CA ALA A 6 -0.63 -13.71 -9.44
C ALA A 6 -0.54 -13.88 -10.97
N ARG A 7 0.46 -13.24 -11.58
CA ARG A 7 0.83 -13.30 -13.01
C ARG A 7 2.22 -12.65 -13.19
N PRO A 8 2.87 -12.74 -14.38
CA PRO A 8 4.15 -12.09 -14.60
C PRO A 8 4.12 -10.59 -14.22
N GLY A 9 5.03 -10.18 -13.36
CA GLY A 9 5.14 -8.80 -12.87
C GLY A 9 4.11 -8.37 -11.82
N VAL A 10 3.23 -9.26 -11.35
CA VAL A 10 2.19 -8.92 -10.36
C VAL A 10 2.21 -9.90 -9.19
N VAL A 11 2.36 -9.36 -7.99
CA VAL A 11 2.34 -10.11 -6.72
C VAL A 11 0.99 -9.90 -6.02
N ARG A 12 0.41 -10.99 -5.49
CA ARG A 12 -0.67 -10.92 -4.50
C ARG A 12 -0.06 -11.04 -3.11
N ALA A 13 -0.42 -10.11 -2.23
CA ALA A 13 -0.03 -10.12 -0.84
C ALA A 13 -1.27 -10.31 0.06
N THR A 14 -1.17 -11.23 1.01
CA THR A 14 -2.14 -11.39 2.10
C THR A 14 -1.44 -11.04 3.40
N ALA A 15 -1.96 -10.07 4.14
CA ALA A 15 -1.37 -9.57 5.36
C ALA A 15 -2.44 -9.31 6.42
N HIS A 16 -2.06 -9.40 7.69
CA HIS A 16 -2.87 -8.82 8.75
C HIS A 16 -2.87 -7.29 8.63
N ALA A 17 -3.93 -6.64 9.13
CA ALA A 17 -4.08 -5.19 9.03
C ALA A 17 -2.88 -4.43 9.63
N TYR A 18 -2.33 -4.90 10.75
CA TYR A 18 -1.18 -4.26 11.39
C TYR A 18 0.12 -4.39 10.59
N GLU A 19 0.32 -5.51 9.88
CA GLU A 19 1.51 -5.73 9.04
C GLU A 19 1.51 -4.74 7.87
N LEU A 20 0.36 -4.58 7.22
CA LEU A 20 0.20 -3.62 6.15
C LEU A 20 0.34 -2.17 6.65
N ALA A 21 -0.23 -1.86 7.82
CA ALA A 21 -0.10 -0.53 8.43
C ALA A 21 1.35 -0.17 8.76
N ALA A 22 2.15 -1.12 9.24
CA ALA A 22 3.58 -0.92 9.49
C ALA A 22 4.35 -0.62 8.20
N LEU A 23 4.09 -1.39 7.14
CA LEU A 23 4.73 -1.17 5.82
C LEU A 23 4.38 0.19 5.22
N VAL A 24 3.09 0.56 5.25
CA VAL A 24 2.64 1.86 4.73
C VAL A 24 3.24 3.01 5.54
N SER A 25 3.34 2.87 6.87
CA SER A 25 3.98 3.88 7.73
C SER A 25 5.46 4.08 7.36
N ALA A 26 6.20 2.99 7.15
CA ALA A 26 7.60 3.06 6.73
C ALA A 26 7.74 3.68 5.33
N ALA A 27 6.87 3.30 4.39
CA ALA A 27 6.84 3.87 3.05
C ALA A 27 6.61 5.39 3.07
N ARG A 28 5.70 5.88 3.91
CA ARG A 28 5.47 7.33 4.09
C ARG A 28 6.70 8.04 4.63
N LEU A 29 7.37 7.46 5.62
CA LEU A 29 8.60 8.03 6.16
C LEU A 29 9.69 8.18 5.08
N VAL A 30 9.81 7.18 4.20
CA VAL A 30 10.76 7.22 3.08
C VAL A 30 10.32 8.21 2.00
N ALA A 31 9.02 8.30 1.70
CA ALA A 31 8.49 9.21 0.69
C ALA A 31 8.73 10.70 1.03
N GLU A 32 8.81 11.02 2.32
CA GLU A 32 9.16 12.35 2.83
C GLU A 32 10.66 12.56 2.99
N SER A 33 11.49 11.53 2.75
CA SER A 33 12.95 11.66 2.85
C SER A 33 13.53 12.31 1.60
N GLU A 34 14.46 13.24 1.78
CA GLU A 34 15.30 13.79 0.70
C GLU A 34 16.58 12.96 0.54
N SER A 35 16.46 11.63 0.54
CA SER A 35 17.64 10.75 0.51
C SER A 35 18.32 10.80 -0.86
N PRO A 36 19.61 11.22 -0.95
CA PRO A 36 20.35 11.24 -2.21
C PRO A 36 20.68 9.83 -2.72
N GLU A 37 20.46 8.79 -1.91
CA GLU A 37 20.67 7.39 -2.28
C GLU A 37 19.49 6.80 -3.08
N ILE A 38 18.33 7.49 -3.10
CA ILE A 38 17.14 7.04 -3.82
C ILE A 38 17.12 7.69 -5.21
N PRO A 39 16.96 6.91 -6.30
CA PRO A 39 16.93 7.47 -7.64
C PRO A 39 15.86 8.56 -7.81
N PRO A 40 16.15 9.61 -8.59
CA PRO A 40 15.16 10.62 -8.93
C PRO A 40 13.96 9.97 -9.63
N GLY A 41 12.75 10.36 -9.24
CA GLY A 41 11.50 9.77 -9.71
C GLY A 41 10.96 8.61 -8.85
N THR A 42 11.82 7.83 -8.17
CA THR A 42 11.34 6.72 -7.33
C THR A 42 10.52 7.20 -6.13
N LEU A 43 10.89 8.35 -5.53
CA LEU A 43 10.09 8.95 -4.46
C LEU A 43 8.75 9.49 -4.97
N GLU A 44 8.69 9.95 -6.21
CA GLU A 44 7.46 10.44 -6.82
C GLU A 44 6.51 9.28 -7.17
N ASP A 45 7.06 8.20 -7.74
CA ASP A 45 6.33 6.94 -7.93
C ASP A 45 5.77 6.41 -6.60
N LEU A 46 6.57 6.45 -5.53
CA LEU A 46 6.15 6.00 -4.20
C LEU A 46 5.01 6.86 -3.64
N ARG A 47 5.06 8.19 -3.82
CA ARG A 47 3.97 9.10 -3.43
C ARG A 47 2.68 8.77 -4.19
N GLN A 48 2.78 8.56 -5.50
CA GLN A 48 1.62 8.18 -6.32
C GLN A 48 0.98 6.86 -5.87
N ILE A 49 1.80 5.86 -5.53
CA ILE A 49 1.31 4.57 -4.99
C ILE A 49 0.60 4.77 -3.64
N LEU A 50 1.11 5.64 -2.78
CA LEU A 50 0.51 5.94 -1.47
C LEU A 50 -0.82 6.70 -1.61
N ASP A 51 -0.93 7.61 -2.57
CA ASP A 51 -2.19 8.31 -2.88
C ASP A 51 -3.26 7.33 -3.40
N ASP A 52 -2.87 6.42 -4.29
CA ASP A 52 -3.76 5.35 -4.77
C ASP A 52 -4.22 4.44 -3.63
N TYR A 53 -3.31 4.10 -2.70
CA TYR A 53 -3.64 3.34 -1.50
C TYR A 53 -4.67 4.07 -0.63
N ASP A 54 -4.51 5.38 -0.40
CA ASP A 54 -5.45 6.17 0.40
C ASP A 54 -6.85 6.23 -0.24
N ALA A 55 -6.90 6.37 -1.56
CA ALA A 55 -8.16 6.29 -2.30
C ALA A 55 -8.84 4.92 -2.15
N GLN A 56 -8.08 3.82 -2.17
CA GLN A 56 -8.62 2.47 -1.95
C GLN A 56 -9.12 2.27 -0.51
N VAL A 57 -8.36 2.71 0.49
CA VAL A 57 -8.77 2.63 1.90
C VAL A 57 -10.04 3.44 2.15
N ALA A 58 -10.14 4.63 1.57
CA ALA A 58 -11.33 5.47 1.67
C ALA A 58 -12.56 4.79 1.06
N ARG A 59 -12.40 4.05 -0.06
CA ARG A 59 -13.47 3.22 -0.64
C ARG A 59 -13.86 2.07 0.26
N LEU A 60 -12.89 1.33 0.82
CA LEU A 60 -13.15 0.20 1.72
C LEU A 60 -13.90 0.62 2.98
N ARG A 61 -13.56 1.77 3.57
CA ARG A 61 -14.28 2.32 4.74
C ARG A 61 -15.74 2.65 4.46
N LYS A 62 -16.09 2.95 3.21
CA LYS A 62 -17.47 3.25 2.78
C LYS A 62 -18.23 2.00 2.37
N ALA A 63 -17.52 0.92 2.04
CA ALA A 63 -18.14 -0.35 1.68
C ALA A 63 -18.62 -1.07 2.96
N PRO A 64 -19.84 -1.66 2.94
CA PRO A 64 -20.26 -2.53 4.03
C PRO A 64 -19.28 -3.71 4.16
N PHE A 65 -19.00 -4.13 5.40
CA PHE A 65 -18.16 -5.30 5.60
C PHE A 65 -18.90 -6.51 4.99
N PRO A 66 -18.22 -7.41 4.25
CA PRO A 66 -18.85 -8.61 3.74
C PRO A 66 -19.33 -9.47 4.91
N GLY A 67 -20.62 -9.37 5.27
CA GLY A 67 -21.21 -10.04 6.44
C GLY A 67 -22.36 -9.28 7.12
N ASP A 68 -22.48 -7.95 6.96
CA ASP A 68 -23.50 -7.14 7.64
C ASP A 68 -24.90 -7.17 6.97
N GLY A 69 -25.14 -8.11 6.05
CA GLY A 69 -26.35 -8.21 5.24
C GLY A 69 -27.04 -9.58 5.26
N ALA A 70 -26.81 -10.38 6.29
CA ALA A 70 -27.49 -11.68 6.50
C ALA A 70 -28.51 -11.59 7.63
#